data_AF-A0A967QHP0-F1
#
_entry.id   AF-A0A967QHP0-F1
#
_cell.length_a   1.000
_cell.length_b   1.000
_cell.length_c   1.000
_cell.angle_alpha   90.00
_cell.angle_beta   90.00
_cell.angle_gamma   90.00
#
_symmetry.space_group_name_H-M   'P 1'
#
loop_
_entity.id
_entity.type
_entity.pdbx_description
1 polymer ?
#
loop_
_entity_poly.entity_id
_entity_poly.type
_entity_poly.pdbx_seq_one_letter_code
_entity_poly.pdbx_strand_id
1 'polypeptide(L)'
;MIMAIHLTGRYVETRARGRTSAAIQKLLSLEAKTARVLRDGEEVEVPIEEVEVGDVMIVRPGEKIPTDGDVVGGHSSVDESIATGESLPVEKGEGDRVIGATINKEGVLRVRATGVGEDTFLANVIRMVEEAQGTKVPIQEFADRVTAIFVPTVLAVAAATFVAWLVFPGALRSVAGWASGFLPWVDPGLSTVSLAIFAAVAVLVIACPCALGLATPTALMVGTGMGAENGVLVRSGAAIQTLKEVDTIVLDKTGTITRGEPGVTDVIAADGFEAVDVLGFAAAAESGSEHPLGEAIVAEARARGLAVSEAERFEALVGSGVRASVVGRGREVLVGNERLMSDQGIAVEALAAQLSRLEEEAKTAMLVAVDGRLAGVIAVADTLKDDSRDAIGQFRG
;
A
#
# COMPACT_ATOMS: atom_id res chain seq x y z
N MET A 1 -16.63 8.61 40.09
CA MET A 1 -16.76 9.39 38.84
C MET A 1 -15.44 9.47 38.08
N ILE A 2 -14.35 9.98 38.67
CA ILE A 2 -13.03 10.11 38.03
C ILE A 2 -12.50 8.77 37.48
N MET A 3 -12.52 7.71 38.29
CA MET A 3 -12.09 6.37 37.83
C MET A 3 -12.95 5.81 36.69
N ALA A 4 -14.26 6.10 36.69
CA ALA A 4 -15.15 5.63 35.62
C ALA A 4 -14.82 6.31 34.29
N ILE A 5 -14.57 7.61 34.30
CA ILE A 5 -14.14 8.38 33.12
C ILE A 5 -12.79 7.86 32.58
N HIS A 6 -11.84 7.60 33.48
CA HIS A 6 -10.53 7.04 33.11
C HIS A 6 -10.66 5.65 32.44
N LEU A 7 -11.45 4.74 33.03
CA LEU A 7 -11.66 3.39 32.50
C LEU A 7 -12.37 3.41 31.13
N THR A 8 -13.35 4.29 30.95
CA THR A 8 -14.02 4.47 29.66
C THR A 8 -13.06 4.99 28.59
N GLY A 9 -12.18 5.94 28.92
CA GLY A 9 -11.14 6.41 28.00
C GLY A 9 -10.19 5.30 27.54
N ARG A 10 -9.70 4.48 28.49
CA ARG A 10 -8.86 3.29 28.22
C ARG A 10 -9.56 2.27 27.32
N TYR A 11 -10.86 2.05 27.52
CA TYR A 11 -11.65 1.13 26.70
C TYR A 11 -11.76 1.62 25.24
N VAL A 12 -12.07 2.90 25.03
CA VAL A 12 -12.15 3.51 23.69
C VAL A 12 -10.80 3.46 22.97
N GLU A 13 -9.71 3.75 23.68
CA GLU A 13 -8.35 3.69 23.13
C GLU A 13 -7.97 2.28 22.66
N THR A 14 -8.21 1.28 23.52
CA THR A 14 -7.87 -0.12 23.22
C THR A 14 -8.63 -0.64 22.00
N ARG A 15 -9.91 -0.29 21.88
CA ARG A 15 -10.75 -0.66 20.73
C ARG A 15 -10.22 -0.10 19.40
N ALA A 16 -9.58 1.07 19.41
CA ALA A 16 -9.05 1.70 18.21
C ALA A 16 -7.76 1.02 17.69
N ARG A 17 -6.90 0.48 18.57
CA ARG A 17 -5.62 -0.15 18.18
C ARG A 17 -5.76 -1.45 17.37
N GLY A 18 -6.88 -2.17 17.52
CA GLY A 18 -7.06 -3.51 16.93
C GLY A 18 -7.07 -3.58 15.38
N ARG A 19 -7.22 -2.47 14.66
CA ARG A 19 -7.22 -2.45 13.18
C ARG A 19 -5.83 -2.57 12.56
N THR A 20 -4.75 -2.37 13.32
CA THR A 20 -3.37 -2.37 12.81
C THR A 20 -2.82 -3.78 12.65
N SER A 21 -3.14 -4.68 13.59
CA SER A 21 -2.78 -6.10 13.52
C SER A 21 -3.36 -6.80 12.29
N ALA A 22 -4.49 -6.30 11.76
CA ALA A 22 -5.12 -6.85 10.56
C ALA A 22 -4.28 -6.66 9.29
N ALA A 23 -3.43 -5.62 9.21
CA ALA A 23 -2.57 -5.40 8.06
C ALA A 23 -1.40 -6.38 8.02
N ILE A 24 -0.78 -6.65 9.17
CA ILE A 24 0.28 -7.67 9.31
C ILE A 24 -0.31 -9.07 9.07
N GLN A 25 -1.50 -9.36 9.60
CA GLN A 25 -2.21 -10.61 9.31
C GLN A 25 -2.48 -10.80 7.81
N LYS A 26 -2.74 -9.72 7.07
CA LYS A 26 -2.92 -9.80 5.63
C LYS A 26 -1.62 -10.17 4.91
N LEU A 27 -0.46 -9.66 5.33
CA LEU A 27 0.84 -10.04 4.79
C LEU A 27 1.15 -11.52 5.06
N LEU A 28 0.91 -11.99 6.29
CA LEU A 28 1.06 -13.41 6.65
C LEU A 28 0.15 -14.34 5.84
N SER A 29 -1.02 -13.87 5.40
CA SER A 29 -1.91 -14.66 4.55
C SER A 29 -1.42 -14.84 3.10
N LEU A 30 -0.39 -14.08 2.70
CA LEU A 30 0.17 -14.16 1.36
C LEU A 30 1.16 -15.32 1.22
N GLU A 31 1.76 -15.78 2.31
CA GLU A 31 2.68 -16.92 2.33
C GLU A 31 2.02 -18.20 1.81
N ALA A 32 2.80 -19.00 1.09
CA ALA A 32 2.39 -20.36 0.73
C ALA A 32 2.50 -21.26 1.98
N LYS A 33 1.54 -22.17 2.15
CA LYS A 33 1.54 -23.11 3.27
C LYS A 33 2.25 -24.42 2.96
N THR A 34 2.28 -24.77 1.68
CA THR A 34 2.90 -26.01 1.18
C THR A 34 3.77 -25.66 -0.02
N ALA A 35 4.76 -26.51 -0.26
CA ALA A 35 5.61 -26.47 -1.43
C ALA A 35 5.70 -27.86 -2.04
N ARG A 36 5.72 -27.92 -3.37
CA ARG A 36 5.99 -29.15 -4.11
C ARG A 36 7.47 -29.22 -4.41
N VAL A 37 8.20 -30.12 -3.77
CA VAL A 37 9.65 -30.28 -3.92
C VAL A 37 9.98 -31.58 -4.66
N LEU A 38 11.06 -31.55 -5.43
CA LEU A 38 11.61 -32.73 -6.09
C LEU A 38 12.67 -33.37 -5.19
N ARG A 39 12.33 -34.50 -4.55
CA ARG A 39 13.25 -35.29 -3.72
C ARG A 39 13.37 -36.70 -4.31
N ASP A 40 14.60 -37.19 -4.47
CA ASP A 40 14.89 -38.50 -5.07
C ASP A 40 14.26 -38.75 -6.46
N GLY A 41 13.97 -37.67 -7.21
CA GLY A 41 13.35 -37.74 -8.53
C GLY A 41 11.82 -37.83 -8.53
N GLU A 42 11.17 -37.80 -7.36
CA GLU A 42 9.72 -37.79 -7.21
C GLU A 42 9.21 -36.43 -6.69
N GLU A 43 8.02 -36.01 -7.14
CA GLU A 43 7.37 -34.80 -6.64
C GLU A 43 6.67 -35.11 -5.31
N VAL A 44 7.10 -34.46 -4.23
CA VAL A 44 6.50 -34.57 -2.89
C VAL A 44 5.99 -33.21 -2.45
N GLU A 45 4.74 -33.16 -1.98
CA GLU A 45 4.20 -31.96 -1.35
C GLU A 45 4.54 -31.96 0.14
N VAL A 46 5.25 -30.93 0.58
CA VAL A 46 5.72 -30.75 1.97
C VAL A 46 5.20 -29.42 2.54
N PRO A 47 5.03 -29.31 3.86
CA PRO A 47 4.82 -28.02 4.51
C PRO A 47 5.96 -27.04 4.18
N ILE A 48 5.67 -25.73 4.12
CA ILE A 48 6.68 -24.73 3.78
C ILE A 48 7.85 -24.71 4.78
N GLU A 49 7.60 -25.10 6.03
CA GLU A 49 8.58 -25.19 7.10
C GLU A 49 9.59 -26.34 6.92
N GLU A 50 9.28 -27.31 6.06
CA GLU A 50 10.16 -28.46 5.74
C GLU A 50 11.00 -28.23 4.48
N VAL A 51 10.86 -27.07 3.83
CA VAL A 51 11.66 -26.70 2.65
C VAL A 51 13.02 -26.22 3.10
N GLU A 52 14.07 -26.84 2.56
CA GLU A 52 15.45 -26.46 2.86
C GLU A 52 16.08 -25.68 1.70
N VAL A 53 17.09 -24.84 2.02
CA VAL A 53 17.88 -24.17 0.99
C VAL A 53 18.54 -25.22 0.10
N GLY A 54 18.34 -25.09 -1.21
CA GLY A 54 18.81 -26.06 -2.20
C GLY A 54 17.74 -27.03 -2.71
N ASP A 55 16.59 -27.16 -2.02
CA ASP A 55 15.46 -27.94 -2.54
C ASP A 55 14.99 -27.35 -3.88
N VAL A 56 14.65 -28.23 -4.83
CA VAL A 56 14.10 -27.82 -6.13
C VAL A 56 12.58 -27.91 -6.06
N MET A 57 11.94 -26.76 -6.00
CA MET A 57 10.49 -26.61 -6.00
C MET A 57 9.95 -26.62 -7.43
N ILE A 58 8.80 -27.25 -7.66
CA ILE A 58 8.09 -27.23 -8.94
C ILE A 58 6.86 -26.35 -8.78
N VAL A 59 6.82 -25.24 -9.52
CA VAL A 59 5.73 -24.27 -9.48
C VAL A 59 4.97 -24.33 -10.80
N ARG A 60 3.68 -24.62 -10.73
CA ARG A 60 2.80 -24.74 -11.91
C ARG A 60 2.09 -23.41 -12.24
N PRO A 61 1.50 -23.30 -13.43
CA PRO A 61 0.72 -22.13 -13.83
C PRO A 61 -0.40 -21.85 -12.83
N GLY A 62 -0.53 -20.61 -12.38
CA GLY A 62 -1.49 -20.15 -11.36
C GLY A 62 -1.07 -20.40 -9.90
N GLU A 63 0.02 -21.11 -9.64
CA GLU A 63 0.50 -21.37 -8.27
C GLU A 63 1.34 -20.20 -7.73
N LYS A 64 1.31 -20.04 -6.39
CA LYS A 64 2.24 -19.15 -5.71
C LYS A 64 3.63 -19.76 -5.65
N ILE A 65 4.64 -18.93 -5.84
CA ILE A 65 6.03 -19.30 -5.59
C ILE A 65 6.20 -19.46 -4.07
N PRO A 66 6.57 -20.65 -3.55
CA PRO A 66 6.49 -20.89 -2.11
C PRO A 66 7.51 -20.09 -1.28
N THR A 67 8.72 -19.94 -1.79
CA THR A 67 9.82 -19.26 -1.11
C THR A 67 10.78 -18.64 -2.13
N ASP A 68 11.73 -17.84 -1.67
CA ASP A 68 12.68 -17.16 -2.55
C ASP A 68 13.65 -18.15 -3.18
N GLY A 69 13.98 -17.98 -4.47
CA GLY A 69 14.83 -18.91 -5.17
C GLY A 69 15.35 -18.46 -6.53
N ASP A 70 16.20 -19.30 -7.11
CA ASP A 70 16.72 -19.15 -8.47
C ASP A 70 16.06 -20.18 -9.39
N VAL A 71 15.61 -19.76 -10.57
CA VAL A 71 15.05 -20.66 -11.59
C VAL A 71 16.15 -21.54 -12.17
N VAL A 72 15.98 -22.86 -12.08
CA VAL A 72 16.93 -23.87 -12.59
C VAL A 72 16.39 -24.63 -13.80
N GLY A 73 15.13 -24.37 -14.19
CA GLY A 73 14.54 -24.97 -15.38
C GLY A 73 13.14 -24.46 -15.67
N GLY A 74 12.82 -24.33 -16.97
CA GLY A 74 11.54 -23.82 -17.43
C GLY A 74 11.54 -22.32 -17.70
N HIS A 75 10.42 -21.83 -18.22
CA HIS A 75 10.22 -20.43 -18.58
C HIS A 75 8.76 -20.06 -18.32
N SER A 76 8.51 -18.89 -17.74
CA SER A 76 7.16 -18.40 -17.42
C SER A 76 7.18 -16.91 -17.09
N SER A 77 6.02 -16.27 -17.20
CA SER A 77 5.76 -14.94 -16.65
C SER A 77 5.31 -15.02 -15.18
N VAL A 78 5.87 -14.14 -14.34
CA VAL A 78 5.60 -14.08 -12.90
C VAL A 78 5.05 -12.70 -12.52
N ASP A 79 3.94 -12.70 -11.79
CA ASP A 79 3.30 -11.51 -11.25
C ASP A 79 3.94 -11.14 -9.90
N GLU A 80 4.84 -10.18 -9.95
CA GLU A 80 5.57 -9.65 -8.79
C GLU A 80 4.92 -8.38 -8.20
N SER A 81 3.66 -8.08 -8.54
CA SER A 81 2.97 -6.85 -8.12
C SER A 81 2.91 -6.67 -6.59
N ILE A 82 2.83 -7.78 -5.85
CA ILE A 82 2.81 -7.78 -4.38
C ILE A 82 4.14 -7.30 -3.78
N ALA A 83 5.26 -7.58 -4.45
CA ALA A 83 6.61 -7.27 -3.96
C ALA A 83 7.17 -5.97 -4.54
N THR A 84 6.90 -5.71 -5.82
CA THR A 84 7.50 -4.60 -6.59
C THR A 84 6.53 -3.45 -6.83
N GLY A 85 5.22 -3.70 -6.77
CA GLY A 85 4.19 -2.73 -7.16
C GLY A 85 4.02 -2.55 -8.67
N GLU A 86 4.82 -3.21 -9.52
CA GLU A 86 4.68 -3.13 -10.97
C GLU A 86 3.56 -4.08 -11.47
N SER A 87 2.70 -3.59 -12.35
CA SER A 87 1.49 -4.32 -12.81
C SER A 87 1.77 -5.34 -13.92
N LEU A 88 2.88 -5.19 -14.65
CA LEU A 88 3.23 -6.09 -15.75
C LEU A 88 3.99 -7.31 -15.20
N PRO A 89 3.54 -8.54 -15.54
CA PRO A 89 4.30 -9.75 -15.22
C PRO A 89 5.71 -9.69 -15.81
N VAL A 90 6.68 -10.22 -15.07
CA VAL A 90 8.09 -10.27 -15.45
C VAL A 90 8.40 -11.66 -15.99
N GLU A 91 9.02 -11.73 -17.16
CA GLU A 91 9.51 -12.99 -17.74
C GLU A 91 10.66 -13.56 -16.90
N LYS A 92 10.60 -14.86 -16.61
CA LYS A 92 11.62 -15.59 -15.83
C LYS A 92 12.07 -16.82 -16.58
N GLY A 93 13.38 -16.97 -16.74
CA GLY A 93 14.03 -18.15 -17.30
C GLY A 93 15.13 -18.69 -16.40
N GLU A 94 15.86 -19.70 -16.89
CA GLU A 94 16.99 -20.29 -16.15
C GLU A 94 18.04 -19.24 -15.74
N GLY A 95 18.36 -19.20 -14.45
CA GLY A 95 19.30 -18.25 -13.84
C GLY A 95 18.64 -17.01 -13.22
N ASP A 96 17.37 -16.75 -13.50
CA ASP A 96 16.66 -15.61 -12.91
C ASP A 96 16.19 -15.89 -11.48
N ARG A 97 16.12 -14.82 -10.69
CA ARG A 97 15.57 -14.85 -9.32
C ARG A 97 14.06 -14.70 -9.31
N VAL A 98 13.43 -15.43 -8.40
CA VAL A 98 12.00 -15.32 -8.09
C VAL A 98 11.79 -15.07 -6.60
N ILE A 99 10.72 -14.32 -6.30
CA ILE A 99 10.37 -13.89 -4.95
C ILE A 99 9.21 -14.75 -4.44
N GLY A 100 9.27 -15.20 -3.19
CA GLY A 100 8.19 -15.91 -2.53
C GLY A 100 6.89 -15.11 -2.47
N ALA A 101 5.76 -15.81 -2.42
CA ALA A 101 4.39 -15.28 -2.44
C ALA A 101 3.95 -14.57 -3.75
N THR A 102 4.82 -14.46 -4.75
CA THR A 102 4.46 -14.01 -6.12
C THR A 102 3.72 -15.13 -6.87
N ILE A 103 3.02 -14.79 -7.96
CA ILE A 103 2.15 -15.73 -8.68
C ILE A 103 2.77 -16.08 -10.04
N ASN A 104 2.98 -17.37 -10.27
CA ASN A 104 3.37 -17.89 -11.57
C ASN A 104 2.15 -17.92 -12.51
N LYS A 105 2.26 -17.44 -13.75
CA LYS A 105 1.11 -17.31 -14.66
C LYS A 105 0.98 -18.48 -15.64
N GLU A 106 1.93 -18.66 -16.56
CA GLU A 106 1.71 -19.49 -17.76
C GLU A 106 2.49 -20.81 -17.81
N GLY A 107 3.79 -20.79 -17.51
CA GLY A 107 4.70 -21.93 -17.66
C GLY A 107 4.99 -22.66 -16.35
N VAL A 108 5.63 -23.84 -16.44
CA VAL A 108 6.13 -24.56 -15.25
C VAL A 108 7.54 -24.11 -14.94
N LEU A 109 7.78 -23.67 -13.71
CA LEU A 109 9.09 -23.28 -13.22
C LEU A 109 9.64 -24.33 -12.26
N ARG A 110 10.93 -24.65 -12.39
CA ARG A 110 11.72 -25.37 -11.39
C ARG A 110 12.60 -24.34 -10.69
N VAL A 111 12.38 -24.16 -9.40
CA VAL A 111 13.00 -23.10 -8.61
C VAL A 111 13.80 -23.73 -7.49
N ARG A 112 15.11 -23.47 -7.44
CA ARG A 112 15.96 -23.87 -6.32
C ARG A 112 15.80 -22.86 -5.20
N ALA A 113 15.37 -23.29 -4.02
CA ALA A 113 15.22 -22.42 -2.85
C ALA A 113 16.57 -21.81 -2.44
N THR A 114 16.61 -20.49 -2.27
CA THR A 114 17.80 -19.74 -1.82
C THR A 114 17.62 -19.08 -0.46
N GLY A 115 16.39 -18.73 -0.09
CA GLY A 115 16.04 -18.17 1.22
C GLY A 115 14.73 -18.77 1.67
N VAL A 116 14.67 -19.25 2.92
CA VAL A 116 13.51 -19.91 3.52
C VAL A 116 13.19 -19.29 4.88
N GLY A 117 11.92 -19.34 5.30
CA GLY A 117 11.49 -18.78 6.59
C GLY A 117 11.83 -17.30 6.76
N GLU A 118 12.59 -16.97 7.81
CA GLU A 118 12.95 -15.59 8.20
C GLU A 118 13.88 -14.89 7.20
N ASP A 119 14.56 -15.64 6.33
CA ASP A 119 15.49 -15.10 5.34
C ASP A 119 14.79 -14.68 4.03
N THR A 120 13.48 -14.89 3.92
CA THR A 120 12.69 -14.50 2.74
C THR A 120 12.49 -12.99 2.65
N PHE A 121 12.28 -12.48 1.44
CA PHE A 121 11.94 -11.08 1.18
C PHE A 121 10.71 -10.66 1.98
N LEU A 122 9.64 -11.48 1.99
CA LEU A 122 8.41 -11.17 2.71
C LEU A 122 8.61 -11.11 4.22
N ALA A 123 9.38 -12.04 4.81
CA ALA A 123 9.72 -12.01 6.23
C ALA A 123 10.52 -10.74 6.61
N ASN A 124 11.46 -10.33 5.75
CA ASN A 124 12.20 -9.07 5.92
C ASN A 124 11.25 -7.85 5.89
N VAL A 125 10.29 -7.83 4.98
CA VAL A 125 9.26 -6.77 4.91
C VAL A 125 8.40 -6.76 6.18
N ILE A 126 7.96 -7.92 6.66
CA ILE A 126 7.18 -8.02 7.90
C ILE A 126 7.98 -7.48 9.09
N ARG A 127 9.25 -7.87 9.24
CA ARG A 127 10.13 -7.39 10.31
C ARG A 127 10.31 -5.87 10.28
N MET A 128 10.55 -5.30 9.10
CA MET A 128 10.66 -3.83 8.95
C MET A 128 9.36 -3.11 9.36
N VAL A 129 8.19 -3.69 9.04
CA VAL A 129 6.88 -3.15 9.44
C VAL A 129 6.67 -3.27 10.96
N GLU A 130 7.08 -4.37 11.58
CA GLU A 130 6.99 -4.59 13.03
C GLU A 130 7.91 -3.63 13.80
N GLU A 131 9.16 -3.46 13.35
CA GLU A 131 10.12 -2.52 13.93
C GLU A 131 9.60 -1.08 13.86
N ALA A 132 9.02 -0.68 12.73
CA ALA A 132 8.39 0.63 12.58
C ALA A 132 7.20 0.83 13.55
N GLN A 133 6.42 -0.22 13.83
CA GLN A 133 5.28 -0.17 14.75
C GLN A 133 5.67 -0.16 16.24
N GLY A 134 6.87 -0.61 16.60
CA GLY A 134 7.37 -0.66 17.97
C GLY A 134 7.75 0.69 18.58
N THR A 135 7.67 1.78 17.81
CA THR A 135 8.02 3.13 18.28
C THR A 135 6.86 3.76 19.06
N LYS A 136 7.17 4.44 20.18
CA LYS A 136 6.16 5.07 21.02
C LYS A 136 5.37 6.11 20.22
N VAL A 137 4.05 6.03 20.30
CA VAL A 137 3.13 6.96 19.63
C VAL A 137 3.24 8.38 20.25
N PRO A 138 3.36 9.46 19.46
CA PRO A 138 3.63 10.83 19.92
C PRO A 138 2.66 11.39 20.96
N ILE A 139 1.39 10.95 20.96
CA ILE A 139 0.35 11.44 21.88
C ILE A 139 0.68 11.19 23.36
N GLN A 140 1.35 10.08 23.66
CA GLN A 140 1.73 9.74 25.02
C GLN A 140 2.81 10.69 25.53
N GLU A 141 3.69 11.17 24.64
CA GLU A 141 4.76 12.10 24.99
C GLU A 141 4.26 13.50 25.35
N PHE A 142 3.22 14.01 24.67
CA PHE A 142 2.64 15.30 25.03
C PHE A 142 1.99 15.27 26.41
N ALA A 143 1.16 14.26 26.68
CA ALA A 143 0.52 14.08 27.99
C ALA A 143 1.56 13.85 29.09
N ASP A 144 2.59 13.05 28.83
CA ASP A 144 3.69 12.80 29.76
C ASP A 144 4.50 14.07 30.04
N ARG A 145 4.77 14.90 29.02
CA ARG A 145 5.48 16.18 29.17
C ARG A 145 4.71 17.20 30.01
N VAL A 146 3.40 17.32 29.78
CA VAL A 146 2.52 18.15 30.60
C VAL A 146 2.49 17.63 32.04
N THR A 147 2.31 16.32 32.22
CA THR A 147 2.24 15.70 33.55
C THR A 147 3.56 15.84 34.32
N ALA A 148 4.71 15.74 33.65
CA ALA A 148 6.04 15.87 34.25
C ALA A 148 6.28 17.26 34.88
N ILE A 149 5.65 18.31 34.37
CA ILE A 149 5.72 19.67 34.93
C ILE A 149 4.56 19.91 35.90
N PHE A 150 3.36 19.46 35.54
CA PHE A 150 2.13 19.72 36.28
C PHE A 150 2.11 19.06 37.66
N VAL A 151 2.48 17.77 37.76
CA VAL A 151 2.43 17.01 39.02
C VAL A 151 3.36 17.60 40.08
N PRO A 152 4.66 17.88 39.81
CA PRO A 152 5.53 18.52 40.79
C PRO A 152 5.04 19.91 41.21
N THR A 153 4.49 20.69 40.27
CA THR A 153 3.95 22.02 40.55
C THR A 153 2.77 21.95 41.52
N VAL A 154 1.82 21.04 41.29
CA VAL A 154 0.65 20.85 42.15
C VAL A 154 1.05 20.36 43.54
N LEU A 155 2.02 19.44 43.63
CA LEU A 155 2.56 18.98 44.92
C LEU A 155 3.22 20.12 45.70
N ALA A 156 4.00 20.97 45.03
CA ALA A 156 4.64 22.14 45.64
C ALA A 156 3.59 23.14 46.15
N VAL A 157 2.55 23.43 45.36
CA VAL A 157 1.45 24.31 45.77
C VAL A 157 0.68 23.71 46.94
N ALA A 158 0.36 22.43 46.92
CA ALA A 158 -0.33 21.76 48.03
C ALA A 158 0.48 21.79 49.33
N ALA A 159 1.79 21.55 49.24
CA ALA A 159 2.71 21.68 50.38
C ALA A 159 2.80 23.12 50.88
N ALA A 160 2.87 24.10 49.98
CA ALA A 160 2.87 25.52 50.34
C ALA A 160 1.57 25.93 51.03
N THR A 161 0.41 25.47 50.53
CA THR A 161 -0.89 25.66 51.15
C THR A 161 -0.94 25.05 52.55
N PHE A 162 -0.44 23.83 52.73
CA PHE A 162 -0.35 23.17 54.03
C PHE A 162 0.48 24.00 55.02
N VAL A 163 1.68 24.44 54.62
CA VAL A 163 2.57 25.25 55.45
C VAL A 163 1.96 26.61 55.77
N ALA A 164 1.31 27.26 54.80
CA ALA A 164 0.67 28.56 55.01
C ALA A 164 -0.42 28.50 56.09
N TRP A 165 -1.23 27.43 56.09
CA TRP A 165 -2.24 27.17 57.11
C TRP A 165 -1.67 26.94 58.52
N LEU A 166 -0.46 26.38 58.63
CA LEU A 166 0.23 26.20 59.90
C LEU A 166 0.89 27.48 60.42
N VAL A 167 1.50 28.27 59.53
CA VAL A 167 2.25 29.48 59.90
C VAL A 167 1.35 30.69 60.11
N PHE A 168 0.25 30.82 59.35
CA PHE A 168 -0.65 31.97 59.38
C PHE A 168 -2.12 31.62 59.70
N PRO A 169 -2.39 30.94 60.83
CA PRO A 169 -3.74 30.46 61.14
C PRO A 169 -4.75 31.59 61.41
N GLY A 170 -4.30 32.74 61.92
CA GLY A 170 -5.18 33.88 62.19
C GLY A 170 -5.77 34.49 60.91
N ALA A 171 -4.92 34.77 59.92
CA ALA A 171 -5.34 35.36 58.64
C ALA A 171 -6.20 34.39 57.81
N LEU A 172 -5.81 33.11 57.75
CA LEU A 172 -6.51 32.10 56.96
C LEU A 172 -7.85 31.68 57.58
N ARG A 173 -7.99 31.71 58.91
CA ARG A 173 -9.28 31.50 59.56
C ARG A 173 -10.29 32.59 59.25
N SER A 174 -9.87 33.85 59.13
CA SER A 174 -10.76 34.93 58.71
C SER A 174 -11.30 34.69 57.29
N VAL A 175 -10.43 34.21 56.40
CA VAL A 175 -10.83 33.81 55.03
C VAL A 175 -11.76 32.60 55.05
N ALA A 176 -11.50 31.61 55.90
CA ALA A 176 -12.38 30.44 56.04
C ALA A 176 -13.74 30.76 56.67
N GLY A 177 -13.79 31.70 57.61
CA GLY A 177 -15.05 32.20 58.19
C GLY A 177 -15.88 32.99 57.17
N TRP A 178 -15.22 33.74 56.28
CA TRP A 178 -15.89 34.32 55.12
C TRP A 178 -16.36 33.23 54.14
N ALA A 179 -15.52 32.25 53.86
CA ALA A 179 -15.83 31.14 52.95
C ALA A 179 -16.97 30.24 53.44
N SER A 180 -17.09 30.02 54.75
CA SER A 180 -18.19 29.24 55.35
C SER A 180 -19.56 29.88 55.13
N GLY A 181 -19.62 31.17 54.77
CA GLY A 181 -20.87 31.84 54.40
C GLY A 181 -21.47 31.35 53.09
N PHE A 182 -20.69 30.72 52.20
CA PHE A 182 -21.16 30.22 50.90
C PHE A 182 -20.69 28.80 50.55
N LEU A 183 -19.76 28.21 51.30
CA LEU A 183 -19.31 26.82 51.14
C LEU A 183 -19.71 25.99 52.38
N PRO A 184 -20.77 25.16 52.30
CA PRO A 184 -21.28 24.35 53.41
C PRO A 184 -20.28 23.35 54.02
N TRP A 185 -19.22 23.02 53.26
CA TRP A 185 -18.20 22.04 53.63
C TRP A 185 -16.97 22.66 54.30
N VAL A 186 -16.96 23.98 54.54
CA VAL A 186 -15.91 24.66 55.30
C VAL A 186 -16.36 24.83 56.73
N ASP A 187 -15.72 24.14 57.67
CA ASP A 187 -15.99 24.25 59.11
C ASP A 187 -14.83 24.99 59.82
N PRO A 188 -15.02 26.28 60.19
CA PRO A 188 -14.00 27.06 60.90
C PRO A 188 -13.68 26.54 62.30
N GLY A 189 -14.53 25.68 62.88
CA GLY A 189 -14.37 25.06 64.19
C GLY A 189 -13.34 23.94 64.23
N LEU A 190 -12.84 23.49 63.08
CA LEU A 190 -11.83 22.45 62.98
C LEU A 190 -10.46 22.92 63.50
N SER A 191 -9.64 21.96 63.95
CA SER A 191 -8.27 22.23 64.38
C SER A 191 -7.43 22.81 63.23
N THR A 192 -6.41 23.63 63.56
CA THR A 192 -5.53 24.23 62.53
C THR A 192 -4.93 23.17 61.60
N VAL A 193 -4.51 22.03 62.17
CA VAL A 193 -3.90 20.93 61.42
C VAL A 193 -4.94 20.27 60.50
N SER A 194 -6.16 20.06 60.99
CA SER A 194 -7.26 19.53 60.18
C SER A 194 -7.56 20.43 58.99
N LEU A 195 -7.66 21.75 59.21
CA LEU A 195 -7.88 22.73 58.13
C LEU A 195 -6.73 22.75 57.12
N ALA A 196 -5.48 22.65 57.59
CA ALA A 196 -4.31 22.56 56.72
C ALA A 196 -4.33 21.32 55.82
N ILE A 197 -4.66 20.15 56.38
CA ILE A 197 -4.81 18.89 55.64
C ILE A 197 -5.95 19.01 54.63
N PHE A 198 -7.12 19.51 55.05
CA PHE A 198 -8.27 19.69 54.16
C PHE A 198 -7.94 20.61 52.98
N ALA A 199 -7.26 21.74 53.22
CA ALA A 199 -6.87 22.67 52.17
C ALA A 199 -5.85 22.06 51.20
N ALA A 200 -4.85 21.33 51.70
CA ALA A 200 -3.87 20.66 50.87
C ALA A 200 -4.50 19.56 50.00
N VAL A 201 -5.37 18.72 50.60
CA VAL A 201 -6.12 17.69 49.86
C VAL A 201 -7.05 18.33 48.82
N ALA A 202 -7.71 19.43 49.16
CA ALA A 202 -8.56 20.15 48.22
C ALA A 202 -7.78 20.64 46.99
N VAL A 203 -6.57 21.19 47.17
CA VAL A 203 -5.68 21.57 46.06
C VAL A 203 -5.35 20.38 45.18
N LEU A 204 -4.98 19.23 45.77
CA LEU A 204 -4.67 18.01 45.02
C LEU A 204 -5.87 17.48 44.24
N VAL A 205 -7.06 17.50 44.83
CA VAL A 205 -8.30 17.01 44.21
C VAL A 205 -8.74 17.91 43.06
N ILE A 206 -8.72 19.23 43.24
CA ILE A 206 -9.13 20.19 42.20
C ILE A 206 -8.17 20.20 41.01
N ALA A 207 -6.90 19.91 41.25
CA ALA A 207 -5.89 19.88 40.21
C ALA A 207 -5.98 18.66 39.28
N CYS A 208 -6.77 17.62 39.62
CA CYS A 208 -6.82 16.39 38.82
C CYS A 208 -7.38 16.66 37.40
N PRO A 209 -6.59 16.54 36.32
CA PRO A 209 -6.99 16.95 34.97
C PRO A 209 -7.83 15.87 34.28
N CYS A 210 -9.00 15.55 34.84
CA CYS A 210 -9.85 14.44 34.39
C CYS A 210 -10.31 14.60 32.93
N ALA A 211 -10.54 15.83 32.48
CA ALA A 211 -10.98 16.15 31.12
C ALA A 211 -9.86 15.99 30.08
N LEU A 212 -8.59 16.16 30.48
CA LEU A 212 -7.45 16.06 29.57
C LEU A 212 -7.34 14.64 28.98
N GLY A 213 -7.66 13.62 29.77
CA GLY A 213 -7.64 12.22 29.32
C GLY A 213 -8.74 11.85 28.31
N LEU A 214 -9.78 12.68 28.15
CA LEU A 214 -10.84 12.47 27.16
C LEU A 214 -10.73 13.39 25.95
N ALA A 215 -10.11 14.56 26.09
CA ALA A 215 -10.04 15.56 25.03
C ALA A 215 -9.47 14.99 23.72
N THR A 216 -8.34 14.28 23.78
CA THR A 216 -7.69 13.77 22.58
C THR A 216 -8.41 12.56 21.95
N PRO A 217 -8.83 11.53 22.71
CA PRO A 217 -9.64 10.44 22.15
C PRO A 217 -10.93 10.92 21.48
N THR A 218 -11.63 11.88 22.07
CA THR A 218 -12.87 12.44 21.47
C THR A 218 -12.58 13.18 20.17
N ALA A 219 -11.55 14.03 20.13
CA ALA A 219 -11.16 14.74 18.92
C ALA A 219 -10.74 13.76 17.80
N LEU A 220 -9.97 12.73 18.12
CA LEU A 220 -9.59 11.69 17.16
C LEU A 220 -10.78 10.88 16.67
N MET A 221 -11.73 10.53 17.55
CA MET A 221 -12.92 9.78 17.17
C MET A 221 -13.80 10.55 16.18
N VAL A 222 -14.03 11.84 16.45
CA VAL A 222 -14.79 12.71 15.53
C VAL A 222 -14.01 12.94 14.23
N GLY A 223 -12.72 13.25 14.31
CA GLY A 223 -11.89 13.51 13.13
C GLY A 223 -11.75 12.29 12.21
N THR A 224 -11.58 11.09 12.77
CA THR A 224 -11.58 9.83 12.00
C THR A 224 -12.94 9.55 11.36
N GLY A 225 -14.04 9.85 12.05
CA GLY A 225 -15.40 9.74 11.51
C GLY A 225 -15.60 10.66 10.30
N MET A 226 -15.24 11.94 10.43
CA MET A 226 -15.30 12.91 9.33
C MET A 226 -14.42 12.50 8.14
N GLY A 227 -13.21 11.97 8.39
CA GLY A 227 -12.34 11.44 7.34
C GLY A 227 -13.01 10.29 6.57
N ALA A 228 -13.64 9.36 7.29
CA ALA A 228 -14.32 8.22 6.67
C ALA A 228 -15.51 8.65 5.79
N GLU A 229 -16.27 9.68 6.20
CA GLU A 229 -17.34 10.27 5.38
C GLU A 229 -16.82 10.86 4.05
N ASN A 230 -15.53 11.21 3.98
CA ASN A 230 -14.85 11.74 2.80
C ASN A 230 -13.93 10.71 2.12
N GLY A 231 -14.09 9.41 2.42
CA GLY A 231 -13.30 8.34 1.80
C GLY A 231 -11.88 8.19 2.34
N VAL A 232 -11.50 8.90 3.41
CA VAL A 232 -10.18 8.83 4.04
C VAL A 232 -10.21 7.90 5.24
N LEU A 233 -9.65 6.71 5.09
CA LEU A 233 -9.64 5.69 6.14
C LEU A 233 -8.36 5.75 6.98
N VAL A 234 -8.45 6.38 8.14
CA VAL A 234 -7.33 6.47 9.07
C VAL A 234 -7.29 5.25 10.00
N ARG A 235 -6.20 4.47 9.91
CA ARG A 235 -6.03 3.22 10.70
C ARG A 235 -5.53 3.46 12.12
N SER A 236 -4.81 4.56 12.37
CA SER A 236 -4.26 4.90 13.69
C SER A 236 -4.48 6.37 14.04
N GLY A 237 -4.81 6.67 15.30
CA GLY A 237 -4.92 8.07 15.76
C GLY A 237 -3.58 8.83 15.68
N ALA A 238 -2.47 8.10 15.76
CA ALA A 238 -1.12 8.62 15.55
C ALA A 238 -0.92 9.24 14.18
N ALA A 239 -1.51 8.63 13.14
CA ALA A 239 -1.38 9.08 11.77
C ALA A 239 -1.98 10.48 11.57
N ILE A 240 -3.08 10.83 12.24
CA ILE A 240 -3.70 12.17 12.16
C ILE A 240 -2.74 13.24 12.67
N GLN A 241 -2.04 12.97 13.77
CA GLN A 241 -1.11 13.92 14.37
C GLN A 241 0.14 14.08 13.50
N THR A 242 0.69 12.95 13.06
CA THR A 242 1.87 12.93 12.18
C THR A 242 1.58 13.65 10.87
N LEU A 243 0.39 13.47 10.30
CA LEU A 243 -0.03 14.11 9.05
C LEU A 243 0.03 15.65 9.13
N LYS A 244 -0.16 16.24 10.32
CA LYS A 244 -0.01 17.69 10.54
C LYS A 244 1.45 18.15 10.36
N GLU A 245 2.40 17.29 10.68
CA GLU A 245 3.83 17.59 10.66
C GLU A 245 4.49 17.21 9.33
N VAL A 246 3.76 16.54 8.43
CA VAL A 246 4.26 16.17 7.11
C VAL A 246 4.50 17.43 6.26
N ASP A 247 5.75 17.57 5.82
CA ASP A 247 6.23 18.60 4.91
C ASP A 247 6.59 18.05 3.53
N THR A 248 6.92 16.76 3.47
CA THR A 248 7.30 16.06 2.24
C THR A 248 6.36 14.89 1.96
N ILE A 249 5.79 14.85 0.77
CA ILE A 249 4.97 13.73 0.30
C ILE A 249 5.73 13.01 -0.82
N VAL A 250 6.06 11.74 -0.58
CA VAL A 250 6.61 10.84 -1.59
C VAL A 250 5.46 9.96 -2.07
N LEU A 251 5.16 10.05 -3.35
CA LEU A 251 4.08 9.29 -3.97
C LEU A 251 4.66 8.12 -4.74
N ASP A 252 4.08 6.94 -4.52
CA ASP A 252 4.27 5.84 -5.43
C ASP A 252 3.67 6.20 -6.80
N LYS A 253 4.21 5.63 -7.89
CA LYS A 253 3.72 5.90 -9.25
C LYS A 253 2.52 5.01 -9.53
N THR A 254 2.78 3.71 -9.62
CA THR A 254 1.85 2.68 -10.11
C THR A 254 0.67 2.54 -9.16
N GLY A 255 -0.56 2.67 -9.67
CA GLY A 255 -1.80 2.54 -8.87
C GLY A 255 -2.08 3.68 -7.89
N THR A 256 -1.13 4.59 -7.66
CA THR A 256 -1.30 5.80 -6.83
C THR A 256 -1.53 7.02 -7.71
N ILE A 257 -0.53 7.44 -8.48
CA ILE A 257 -0.64 8.54 -9.45
C ILE A 257 -1.30 8.04 -10.75
N THR A 258 -1.04 6.80 -11.11
CA THR A 258 -1.57 6.16 -12.31
C THR A 258 -2.71 5.21 -11.97
N ARG A 259 -3.42 4.73 -13.00
CA ARG A 259 -4.53 3.79 -12.85
C ARG A 259 -4.06 2.41 -12.40
N GLY A 260 -2.79 2.07 -12.65
CA GLY A 260 -2.23 0.74 -12.36
C GLY A 260 -2.62 -0.30 -13.42
N GLU A 261 -3.19 0.15 -14.53
CA GLU A 261 -3.64 -0.69 -15.65
C GLU A 261 -3.06 -0.10 -16.95
N PRO A 262 -2.51 -0.94 -17.84
CA PRO A 262 -1.99 -0.50 -19.12
C PRO A 262 -3.12 0.10 -19.98
N GLY A 263 -2.87 1.26 -20.58
CA GLY A 263 -3.78 1.91 -21.51
C GLY A 263 -3.06 2.35 -22.79
N VAL A 264 -3.75 2.30 -23.92
CA VAL A 264 -3.21 2.80 -25.19
C VAL A 264 -3.04 4.32 -25.09
N THR A 265 -1.83 4.80 -25.35
CA THR A 265 -1.47 6.22 -25.30
C THR A 265 -1.33 6.83 -26.69
N ASP A 266 -0.69 6.10 -27.60
CA ASP A 266 -0.42 6.56 -28.96
C ASP A 266 -0.74 5.46 -29.97
N VAL A 267 -1.29 5.86 -31.12
CA VAL A 267 -1.44 5.00 -32.31
C VAL A 267 -0.88 5.77 -33.49
N ILE A 268 0.24 5.30 -34.03
CA ILE A 268 0.96 5.92 -35.13
C ILE A 268 0.85 5.01 -36.35
N ALA A 269 0.25 5.49 -37.43
CA ALA A 269 0.13 4.73 -38.67
C ALA A 269 1.34 4.93 -39.59
N ALA A 270 1.70 3.88 -40.32
CA ALA A 270 2.63 3.96 -41.44
C ALA A 270 1.91 4.47 -42.72
N ASP A 271 2.68 4.89 -43.71
CA ASP A 271 2.14 5.37 -44.99
C ASP A 271 1.21 4.34 -45.65
N GLY A 272 -0.03 4.77 -45.94
CA GLY A 272 -1.07 3.93 -46.53
C GLY A 272 -1.99 3.23 -45.54
N PHE A 273 -1.84 3.51 -44.24
CA PHE A 273 -2.76 3.08 -43.18
C PHE A 273 -3.29 4.29 -42.40
N GLU A 274 -4.51 4.17 -41.89
CA GLU A 274 -5.07 5.12 -40.93
C GLU A 274 -4.89 4.59 -39.51
N ALA A 275 -4.70 5.46 -38.52
CA ALA A 275 -4.51 5.06 -37.12
C ALA A 275 -5.69 4.22 -36.59
N VAL A 276 -6.90 4.51 -37.08
CA VAL A 276 -8.11 3.74 -36.74
C VAL A 276 -8.03 2.29 -37.26
N ASP A 277 -7.50 2.10 -38.48
CA ASP A 277 -7.33 0.77 -39.06
C ASP A 277 -6.25 -0.02 -38.31
N VAL A 278 -5.13 0.63 -37.97
CA VAL A 278 -4.05 0.00 -37.18
C VAL A 278 -4.57 -0.51 -35.84
N LEU A 279 -5.32 0.33 -35.10
CA LEU A 279 -5.93 -0.06 -33.84
C LEU A 279 -6.94 -1.19 -34.02
N GLY A 280 -7.76 -1.14 -35.08
CA GLY A 280 -8.73 -2.18 -35.38
C GLY A 280 -8.09 -3.54 -35.71
N PHE A 281 -7.01 -3.55 -36.50
CA PHE A 281 -6.28 -4.77 -36.82
C PHE A 281 -5.57 -5.34 -35.59
N ALA A 282 -4.91 -4.50 -34.79
CA ALA A 282 -4.24 -4.94 -33.57
C ALA A 282 -5.23 -5.51 -32.54
N ALA A 283 -6.36 -4.83 -32.32
CA ALA A 283 -7.40 -5.31 -31.41
C ALA A 283 -8.02 -6.64 -31.88
N ALA A 284 -8.17 -6.84 -33.19
CA ALA A 284 -8.64 -8.11 -33.72
C ALA A 284 -7.60 -9.23 -33.54
N ALA A 285 -6.30 -8.94 -33.70
CA ALA A 285 -5.25 -9.92 -33.47
C ALA A 285 -5.10 -10.29 -31.98
N GLU A 286 -5.24 -9.31 -31.09
CA GLU A 286 -5.14 -9.45 -29.64
C GLU A 286 -6.46 -9.93 -28.99
N SER A 287 -7.54 -10.16 -29.75
CA SER A 287 -8.84 -10.53 -29.18
C SER A 287 -8.83 -11.87 -28.43
N GLY A 288 -7.85 -12.73 -28.72
CA GLY A 288 -7.63 -14.02 -28.05
C GLY A 288 -6.44 -14.03 -27.09
N SER A 289 -5.82 -12.87 -26.83
CA SER A 289 -4.67 -12.71 -25.97
C SER A 289 -5.11 -12.42 -24.53
N GLU A 290 -4.52 -13.12 -23.56
CA GLU A 290 -4.69 -12.83 -22.13
C GLU A 290 -3.61 -11.87 -21.60
N HIS A 291 -2.74 -11.36 -22.48
CA HIS A 291 -1.68 -10.47 -22.09
C HIS A 291 -2.25 -9.06 -21.78
N PRO A 292 -1.86 -8.40 -20.67
CA PRO A 292 -2.40 -7.10 -20.28
C PRO A 292 -2.30 -6.01 -21.35
N LEU A 293 -1.24 -6.05 -22.18
CA LEU A 293 -1.09 -5.13 -23.31
C LEU A 293 -2.11 -5.39 -24.43
N GLY A 294 -2.42 -6.65 -24.72
CA GLY A 294 -3.45 -7.03 -25.68
C GLY A 294 -4.84 -6.64 -25.21
N GLU A 295 -5.13 -6.88 -23.93
CA GLU A 295 -6.38 -6.44 -23.29
C GLU A 295 -6.55 -4.92 -23.37
N ALA A 296 -5.49 -4.15 -23.13
CA ALA A 296 -5.49 -2.69 -23.25
C ALA A 296 -5.83 -2.22 -24.68
N ILE A 297 -5.28 -2.87 -25.70
CA ILE A 297 -5.56 -2.57 -27.12
C ILE A 297 -7.02 -2.86 -27.46
N VAL A 298 -7.54 -4.02 -27.03
CA VAL A 298 -8.94 -4.42 -27.25
C VAL A 298 -9.90 -3.47 -26.54
N ALA A 299 -9.59 -3.08 -25.29
CA ALA A 299 -10.37 -2.14 -24.52
C ALA A 299 -10.44 -0.75 -25.19
N GLU A 300 -9.30 -0.23 -25.66
CA GLU A 300 -9.24 1.05 -26.37
C GLU A 300 -10.05 1.03 -27.67
N ALA A 301 -9.93 -0.04 -28.47
CA ALA A 301 -10.70 -0.17 -29.70
C ALA A 301 -12.22 -0.16 -29.45
N ARG A 302 -12.67 -0.86 -28.39
CA ARG A 302 -14.07 -0.85 -27.95
C ARG A 302 -14.51 0.52 -27.45
N ALA A 303 -13.66 1.22 -26.69
CA ALA A 303 -13.95 2.57 -26.20
C ALA A 303 -14.12 3.59 -27.34
N ARG A 304 -13.38 3.42 -28.44
CA ARG A 304 -13.54 4.22 -29.67
C ARG A 304 -14.70 3.77 -30.57
N GLY A 305 -15.48 2.78 -30.15
CA GLY A 305 -16.64 2.27 -30.89
C GLY A 305 -16.27 1.44 -32.13
N LEU A 306 -15.05 0.89 -32.20
CA LEU A 306 -14.64 0.03 -33.30
C LEU A 306 -15.22 -1.38 -33.12
N ALA A 307 -15.69 -1.97 -34.22
CA ALA A 307 -16.10 -3.37 -34.24
C ALA A 307 -14.83 -4.25 -34.23
N VAL A 308 -14.55 -4.86 -33.08
CA VAL A 308 -13.42 -5.81 -32.94
C VAL A 308 -13.85 -7.15 -33.51
N SER A 309 -13.24 -7.54 -34.62
CA SER A 309 -13.40 -8.88 -35.21
C SER A 309 -12.68 -9.93 -34.37
N GLU A 310 -13.17 -11.17 -34.37
CA GLU A 310 -12.47 -12.27 -33.69
C GLU A 310 -11.19 -12.68 -34.45
N ALA A 311 -10.18 -13.10 -33.70
CA ALA A 311 -8.98 -13.76 -34.22
C ALA A 311 -9.27 -15.22 -34.64
N GLU A 312 -8.91 -15.56 -35.87
CA GLU A 312 -8.73 -16.93 -36.36
C GLU A 312 -7.23 -17.29 -36.32
N ARG A 313 -6.90 -18.54 -35.98
CA ARG A 313 -5.49 -19.03 -35.95
C ARG A 313 -4.56 -18.15 -35.10
N PHE A 314 -5.01 -17.76 -33.91
CA PHE A 314 -4.19 -17.05 -32.94
C PHE A 314 -2.99 -17.92 -32.50
N GLU A 315 -1.80 -17.32 -32.52
CA GLU A 315 -0.54 -17.92 -32.08
C GLU A 315 0.23 -16.88 -31.24
N ALA A 316 0.47 -17.19 -29.97
CA ALA A 316 1.33 -16.39 -29.11
C ALA A 316 2.80 -16.79 -29.34
N LEU A 317 3.61 -15.83 -29.78
CA LEU A 317 5.03 -15.98 -30.04
C LEU A 317 5.81 -15.45 -28.83
N VAL A 318 6.13 -16.35 -27.90
CA VAL A 318 6.77 -16.04 -26.61
C VAL A 318 7.99 -15.11 -26.80
N GLY A 319 8.01 -14.01 -26.05
CA GLY A 319 9.06 -13.00 -26.09
C GLY A 319 9.13 -12.15 -27.37
N SER A 320 8.16 -12.29 -28.29
CA SER A 320 8.17 -11.59 -29.59
C SER A 320 6.85 -10.88 -29.90
N GLY A 321 5.70 -11.48 -29.56
CA GLY A 321 4.38 -10.88 -29.79
C GLY A 321 3.32 -11.92 -30.12
N VAL A 322 2.33 -11.55 -30.93
CA VAL A 322 1.24 -12.41 -31.39
C VAL A 322 1.11 -12.39 -32.91
N ARG A 323 0.59 -13.49 -33.45
CA ARG A 323 0.18 -13.65 -34.84
C ARG A 323 -1.26 -14.11 -34.88
N ALA A 324 -2.07 -13.52 -35.76
CA ALA A 324 -3.45 -13.94 -35.96
C ALA A 324 -3.93 -13.65 -37.40
N SER A 325 -4.94 -14.39 -37.83
CA SER A 325 -5.72 -14.08 -39.03
C SER A 325 -7.04 -13.42 -38.63
N VAL A 326 -7.44 -12.31 -39.25
CA VAL A 326 -8.67 -11.59 -38.84
C VAL A 326 -9.89 -12.05 -39.64
N VAL A 327 -10.96 -12.46 -38.92
CA VAL A 327 -12.24 -12.93 -39.49
C VAL A 327 -12.85 -11.88 -40.43
N GLY A 328 -13.32 -12.32 -41.60
CA GLY A 328 -14.02 -11.48 -42.58
C GLY A 328 -13.11 -10.68 -43.53
N ARG A 329 -11.83 -10.47 -43.19
CA ARG A 329 -10.83 -9.84 -44.09
C ARG A 329 -9.78 -10.82 -44.61
N GLY A 330 -9.56 -11.94 -43.92
CA GLY A 330 -8.58 -12.98 -44.31
C GLY A 330 -7.13 -12.48 -44.31
N ARG A 331 -6.87 -11.39 -43.59
CA ARG A 331 -5.55 -10.75 -43.53
C ARG A 331 -4.76 -11.30 -42.36
N GLU A 332 -3.46 -11.48 -42.59
CA GLU A 332 -2.53 -11.86 -41.54
C GLU A 332 -2.09 -10.60 -40.79
N VAL A 333 -2.18 -10.63 -39.46
CA VAL A 333 -1.82 -9.53 -38.58
C VAL A 333 -0.79 -10.03 -37.57
N LEU A 334 0.27 -9.24 -37.42
CA LEU A 334 1.34 -9.43 -36.45
C LEU A 334 1.37 -8.23 -35.51
N VAL A 335 1.42 -8.46 -34.21
CA VAL A 335 1.58 -7.42 -33.19
C VAL A 335 2.74 -7.84 -32.30
N GLY A 336 3.79 -7.04 -32.20
CA GLY A 336 4.96 -7.44 -31.43
C GLY A 336 6.15 -6.49 -31.50
N ASN A 337 7.32 -6.98 -31.11
CA ASN A 337 8.57 -6.22 -31.09
C ASN A 337 9.34 -6.27 -32.42
N GLU A 338 10.47 -5.56 -32.50
CA GLU A 338 11.32 -5.53 -33.70
C GLU A 338 11.82 -6.91 -34.12
N ARG A 339 12.07 -7.81 -33.16
CA ARG A 339 12.51 -9.18 -33.44
C ARG A 339 11.46 -9.92 -34.28
N LEU A 340 10.18 -9.86 -33.88
CA LEU A 340 9.10 -10.45 -34.65
C LEU A 340 9.05 -9.92 -36.09
N MET A 341 9.22 -8.61 -36.26
CA MET A 341 9.21 -7.98 -37.59
C MET A 341 10.40 -8.45 -38.43
N SER A 342 11.60 -8.53 -37.85
CA SER A 342 12.79 -9.01 -38.54
C SER A 342 12.69 -10.49 -38.95
N ASP A 343 12.12 -11.34 -38.09
CA ASP A 343 11.92 -12.78 -38.35
C ASP A 343 10.93 -13.01 -39.51
N GLN A 344 10.02 -12.05 -39.75
CA GLN A 344 9.07 -12.07 -40.87
C GLN A 344 9.55 -11.26 -42.09
N GLY A 345 10.76 -10.69 -42.05
CA GLY A 345 11.32 -9.89 -43.15
C GLY A 345 10.60 -8.56 -43.39
N ILE A 346 9.99 -7.99 -42.35
CA ILE A 346 9.21 -6.74 -42.42
C ILE A 346 10.12 -5.56 -42.08
N ALA A 347 10.21 -4.60 -43.00
CA ALA A 347 10.99 -3.37 -42.85
C ALA A 347 10.33 -2.43 -41.81
N VAL A 348 11.10 -1.98 -40.81
CA VAL A 348 10.64 -1.13 -39.69
C VAL A 348 11.17 0.31 -39.75
N GLU A 349 12.06 0.61 -40.71
CA GLU A 349 12.79 1.88 -40.81
C GLU A 349 11.89 3.11 -40.92
N ALA A 350 10.69 2.94 -41.49
CA ALA A 350 9.71 4.02 -41.65
C ALA A 350 9.19 4.57 -40.31
N LEU A 351 9.18 3.75 -39.24
CA LEU A 351 8.68 4.13 -37.92
C LEU A 351 9.73 3.99 -36.79
N ALA A 352 10.97 3.66 -37.12
CA ALA A 352 12.03 3.45 -36.13
C ALA A 352 12.24 4.66 -35.20
N ALA A 353 12.23 5.89 -35.74
CA ALA A 353 12.39 7.10 -34.92
C ALA A 353 11.22 7.31 -33.94
N GLN A 354 10.00 6.98 -34.36
CA GLN A 354 8.81 7.07 -33.54
C GLN A 354 8.79 5.98 -32.47
N LEU A 355 9.23 4.77 -32.81
CA LEU A 355 9.37 3.66 -31.88
C LEU A 355 10.35 4.02 -30.75
N SER A 356 11.56 4.44 -31.08
CA SER A 356 12.57 4.84 -30.08
C SER A 356 12.08 6.00 -29.21
N ARG A 357 11.39 6.99 -29.78
CA ARG A 357 10.82 8.11 -29.01
C ARG A 357 9.82 7.62 -27.95
N LEU A 358 8.94 6.68 -28.31
CA LEU A 358 7.92 6.16 -27.40
C LEU A 358 8.55 5.32 -26.28
N GLU A 359 9.59 4.55 -26.60
CA GLU A 359 10.37 3.78 -25.61
C GLU A 359 11.16 4.70 -24.67
N GLU A 360 11.75 5.79 -25.17
CA GLU A 360 12.39 6.83 -24.35
C GLU A 360 11.39 7.54 -23.41
N GLU A 361 10.12 7.64 -23.81
CA GLU A 361 9.01 8.12 -22.98
C GLU A 361 8.51 7.07 -21.97
N ALA A 362 9.24 5.94 -21.81
CA ALA A 362 8.92 4.81 -20.94
C ALA A 362 7.57 4.14 -21.26
N LYS A 363 7.19 4.12 -22.54
CA LYS A 363 6.02 3.41 -23.04
C LYS A 363 6.43 2.09 -23.68
N THR A 364 5.58 1.09 -23.55
CA THR A 364 5.76 -0.16 -24.29
C THR A 364 5.19 0.02 -25.69
N ALA A 365 6.07 0.10 -26.69
CA ALA A 365 5.69 0.30 -28.08
C ALA A 365 5.68 -1.03 -28.85
N MET A 366 4.56 -1.35 -29.49
CA MET A 366 4.36 -2.57 -30.26
C MET A 366 4.15 -2.22 -31.73
N LEU A 367 4.90 -2.88 -32.61
CA LEU A 367 4.77 -2.77 -34.05
C LEU A 367 3.59 -3.63 -34.51
N VAL A 368 2.81 -3.09 -35.43
CA VAL A 368 1.68 -3.76 -36.07
C VAL A 368 1.99 -3.92 -37.54
N ALA A 369 1.89 -5.14 -38.05
CA ALA A 369 2.01 -5.43 -39.47
C ALA A 369 0.78 -6.16 -40.00
N VAL A 370 0.41 -5.87 -41.24
CA VAL A 370 -0.75 -6.43 -41.94
C VAL A 370 -0.30 -6.92 -43.31
N ASP A 371 -0.53 -8.20 -43.63
CA ASP A 371 -0.16 -8.85 -44.88
C ASP A 371 1.33 -8.64 -45.25
N GLY A 372 2.22 -8.78 -44.28
CA GLY A 372 3.68 -8.63 -44.46
C GLY A 372 4.16 -7.18 -44.63
N ARG A 373 3.30 -6.17 -44.42
CA ARG A 373 3.67 -4.76 -44.46
C ARG A 373 3.50 -4.11 -43.09
N LEU A 374 4.47 -3.28 -42.70
CA LEU A 374 4.35 -2.46 -41.50
C LEU A 374 3.15 -1.53 -41.63
N ALA A 375 2.21 -1.64 -40.70
CA ALA A 375 0.98 -0.87 -40.66
C ALA A 375 1.05 0.27 -39.65
N GLY A 376 1.73 0.09 -38.52
CA GLY A 376 1.86 1.14 -37.51
C GLY A 376 2.59 0.72 -36.24
N VAL A 377 2.57 1.61 -35.25
CA VAL A 377 3.04 1.39 -33.88
C VAL A 377 1.89 1.75 -32.92
N ILE A 378 1.66 0.91 -31.92
CA ILE A 378 0.77 1.19 -30.80
C ILE A 378 1.60 1.24 -29.53
N ALA A 379 1.52 2.35 -28.79
CA ALA A 379 2.15 2.48 -27.49
C ALA A 379 1.15 2.32 -26.37
N VAL A 380 1.52 1.51 -25.38
CA VAL A 380 0.75 1.25 -24.18
C VAL A 380 1.60 1.64 -22.97
N ALA A 381 0.99 2.34 -22.03
CA ALA A 381 1.61 2.72 -20.77
C ALA A 381 0.57 2.82 -19.67
N ASP A 382 1.03 2.80 -18.42
CA ASP A 382 0.16 3.06 -17.28
C ASP A 382 -0.23 4.55 -17.26
N THR A 383 -1.53 4.81 -17.41
CA THR A 383 -2.05 6.17 -17.59
C THR A 383 -2.31 6.86 -16.26
N LEU A 384 -2.18 8.19 -16.22
CA LEU A 384 -2.51 8.98 -15.04
C LEU A 384 -4.00 8.86 -14.69
N LYS A 385 -4.34 8.86 -13.40
CA LYS A 385 -5.74 9.10 -12.99
C LYS A 385 -6.16 10.52 -13.35
N ASP A 386 -7.45 10.71 -13.58
CA ASP A 386 -8.01 12.00 -14.03
C ASP A 386 -7.75 13.12 -13.00
N ASP A 387 -7.78 12.79 -11.70
CA ASP A 387 -7.63 13.70 -10.57
C ASP A 387 -6.18 13.89 -10.10
N SER A 388 -5.23 13.07 -10.57
CA SER A 388 -3.84 13.08 -10.08
C SER A 388 -3.15 14.43 -10.24
N ARG A 389 -3.38 15.12 -11.36
CA ARG A 389 -2.78 16.44 -11.62
C ARG A 389 -3.29 17.49 -10.64
N ASP A 390 -4.60 17.49 -10.39
CA ASP A 390 -5.25 18.43 -9.49
C ASP A 390 -4.85 18.16 -8.04
N ALA A 391 -4.82 16.89 -7.62
CA ALA A 391 -4.40 16.47 -6.29
C ALA A 391 -2.95 16.90 -5.98
N ILE A 392 -2.01 16.65 -6.91
CA ILE A 392 -0.61 17.08 -6.76
C ILE A 392 -0.50 18.61 -6.74
N GLY A 393 -1.35 19.31 -7.52
CA GLY A 393 -1.43 20.77 -7.50
C GLY A 393 -1.79 21.32 -6.11
N GLN A 394 -2.69 20.66 -5.38
CA GLN A 394 -3.09 21.06 -4.03
C GLN A 394 -1.98 20.89 -2.98
N PHE A 395 -1.05 19.94 -3.16
CA PHE A 395 0.08 19.76 -2.25
C PHE A 395 1.15 20.86 -2.36
N ARG A 396 1.19 21.61 -3.46
CA ARG A 396 2.18 22.68 -3.70
C ARG A 396 1.71 24.08 -3.25
N GLY A 397 0.59 24.13 -2.53
CA GLY A 397 -0.06 25.36 -2.05
C GLY A 397 0.64 26.04 -0.90
#